data_AF-A0A369T1I2-F1
#
_entry.id   AF-A0A369T1I2-F1
#
_cell.length_a   1.000
_cell.length_b   1.000
_cell.length_c   1.000
_cell.angle_alpha   90.00
_cell.angle_beta   90.00
_cell.angle_gamma   90.00
#
_symmetry.space_group_name_H-M   'P 1'
#
loop_
_entity.id
_entity.type
_entity.pdbx_description
1 polymer ?
#
loop_
_entity_poly.entity_id
_entity_poly.type
_entity_poly.pdbx_seq_one_letter_code
_entity_poly.pdbx_strand_id
1 'polypeptide(L)'
;MDMFHWVGAPKWALLVLLVTLATSTLILAYLALLRAERPILTYSRTGGIAGIRESLTVYTSGRVLVQGRIIGSKELLLGDDRMRAIGLLLKELAPLGKLELGARPGAVDFFSYSIISEEHGLELSWVDPWASEGPVPFQLEAANALMSELISEARGEEFKLRVSGSDGEVSIQAEPEGLIMGTRDRMRVNITIEGVDLKLNASLLRVSGNCVSAEILNEEVSGRRIAATALVSSTCVRGS
;
A
#
# COMPACT_ATOMS: atom_id res chain seq x y z
N MET A 1 -10.86 -15.11 -60.17
CA MET A 1 -9.84 -14.85 -59.12
C MET A 1 -8.79 -14.01 -59.79
N ASP A 2 -9.00 -12.71 -59.83
CA ASP A 2 -8.13 -11.79 -60.55
C ASP A 2 -6.87 -11.54 -59.72
N MET A 3 -5.74 -12.02 -60.25
CA MET A 3 -4.41 -11.69 -59.78
C MET A 3 -4.17 -10.19 -59.98
N PHE A 4 -4.12 -9.45 -58.89
CA PHE A 4 -3.64 -8.07 -58.88
C PHE A 4 -2.16 -8.04 -59.27
N HIS A 5 -1.88 -7.82 -60.55
CA HIS A 5 -0.54 -7.55 -61.05
C HIS A 5 -0.15 -6.11 -60.69
N TRP A 6 0.61 -5.94 -59.60
CA TRP A 6 1.30 -4.69 -59.28
C TRP A 6 2.46 -4.47 -60.27
N VAL A 7 2.15 -3.93 -61.45
CA VAL A 7 3.16 -3.45 -62.41
C VAL A 7 3.11 -1.92 -62.43
N GLY A 8 4.16 -1.28 -61.91
CA GLY A 8 4.43 0.14 -62.21
C GLY A 8 4.31 1.14 -61.06
N ALA A 9 4.37 0.74 -59.79
CA ALA A 9 4.54 1.73 -58.73
C ALA A 9 5.91 2.42 -58.89
N PRO A 10 5.95 3.74 -59.09
CA PRO A 10 7.21 4.43 -59.30
C PRO A 10 8.03 4.39 -58.00
N LYS A 11 9.36 4.32 -58.10
CA LYS A 11 10.27 4.17 -56.94
C LYS A 11 10.05 5.25 -55.86
N TRP A 12 9.58 6.44 -56.25
CA TRP A 12 9.23 7.50 -55.31
C TRP A 12 8.01 7.17 -54.43
N ALA A 13 7.07 6.35 -54.90
CA ALA A 13 5.92 5.92 -54.10
C ALA A 13 6.33 5.01 -52.95
N LEU A 14 7.34 4.14 -53.17
CA LEU A 14 7.93 3.33 -52.10
C LEU A 14 8.63 4.21 -51.06
N LEU A 15 9.37 5.23 -51.50
CA LEU A 15 10.05 6.16 -50.61
C LEU A 15 9.03 6.96 -49.77
N VAL A 16 7.96 7.47 -50.39
CA VAL A 16 6.88 8.15 -49.68
C VAL A 16 6.22 7.22 -48.66
N LEU A 17 5.94 5.96 -49.03
CA LEU A 17 5.37 4.98 -48.10
C LEU A 17 6.29 4.69 -46.91
N LEU A 18 7.60 4.56 -47.13
CA LEU A 18 8.55 4.34 -46.04
C LEU A 18 8.64 5.55 -45.11
N VAL A 19 8.64 6.77 -45.67
CA VAL A 19 8.65 8.00 -44.89
C VAL A 19 7.35 8.14 -44.10
N THR A 20 6.18 7.90 -44.69
CA THR A 20 4.90 7.98 -43.96
C THR A 20 4.83 6.95 -42.85
N LEU A 21 5.27 5.71 -43.10
CA LEU A 21 5.33 4.67 -42.08
C LEU A 21 6.25 5.08 -40.92
N ALA A 22 7.45 5.58 -41.22
CA ALA A 22 8.41 6.04 -40.22
C ALA A 22 7.88 7.25 -39.42
N THR A 23 7.24 8.22 -40.08
CA THR A 23 6.64 9.36 -39.37
C THR A 23 5.47 8.94 -38.50
N SER A 24 4.62 8.02 -38.96
CA SER A 24 3.48 7.51 -38.20
C SER A 24 3.92 6.75 -36.95
N THR A 25 4.93 5.88 -37.08
CA THR A 25 5.48 5.16 -35.92
C THR A 25 6.10 6.13 -34.91
N LEU A 26 6.80 7.17 -35.37
CA LEU A 26 7.41 8.17 -34.49
C LEU A 26 6.34 9.02 -33.77
N ILE A 27 5.28 9.42 -34.46
CA ILE A 27 4.12 10.12 -33.86
C ILE A 27 3.42 9.24 -32.83
N LEU A 28 3.16 7.96 -33.16
CA LEU A 28 2.52 7.02 -32.24
C LEU A 28 3.38 6.76 -31.01
N ALA A 29 4.69 6.59 -31.17
CA ALA A 29 5.63 6.44 -30.06
C ALA A 29 5.65 7.69 -29.16
N TYR A 30 5.66 8.88 -29.76
CA TYR A 30 5.62 10.14 -29.01
C TYR A 30 4.31 10.31 -28.22
N LEU A 31 3.16 10.01 -28.84
CA LEU A 31 1.86 10.05 -28.17
C LEU A 31 1.74 9.01 -27.06
N ALA A 32 2.30 7.81 -27.26
CA ALA A 32 2.37 6.79 -26.21
C ALA A 32 3.21 7.27 -25.02
N LEU A 33 4.34 7.95 -25.29
CA LEU A 33 5.18 8.52 -24.25
C LEU A 33 4.46 9.64 -23.47
N LEU A 34 3.72 10.50 -24.17
CA LEU A 34 2.92 11.56 -23.53
C LEU A 34 1.76 11.02 -22.68
N ARG A 35 1.26 9.83 -23.02
CA ARG A 35 0.21 9.14 -22.27
C ARG A 35 0.75 8.26 -21.14
N ALA A 36 2.06 8.10 -21.01
CA ALA A 36 2.64 7.37 -19.90
C ALA A 36 2.31 8.12 -18.60
N GLU A 37 1.43 7.54 -17.79
CA GLU A 37 1.10 8.06 -16.47
C GLU A 37 2.36 8.14 -15.62
N ARG A 38 2.58 9.30 -15.01
CA ARG A 38 3.69 9.49 -14.10
C ARG A 38 3.33 8.92 -12.72
N PRO A 39 4.20 8.11 -12.11
CA PRO A 39 3.98 7.66 -10.75
C PRO A 39 4.16 8.84 -9.79
N ILE A 40 3.23 8.99 -8.84
CA ILE A 40 3.35 9.96 -7.75
C ILE A 40 4.09 9.38 -6.55
N LEU A 41 4.06 8.06 -6.40
CA LEU A 41 4.66 7.32 -5.31
C LEU A 41 5.02 5.92 -5.76
N THR A 42 6.27 5.52 -5.52
CA THR A 42 6.71 4.13 -5.60
C THR A 42 7.15 3.69 -4.22
N TYR A 43 6.51 2.65 -3.71
CA TYR A 43 6.85 1.97 -2.47
C TYR A 43 7.42 0.59 -2.79
N SER A 44 8.43 0.14 -2.05
CA SER A 44 8.86 -1.25 -2.10
C SER A 44 9.18 -1.81 -0.72
N ARG A 45 8.92 -3.11 -0.57
CA ARG A 45 9.20 -3.90 0.62
C ARG A 45 9.95 -5.15 0.20
N THR A 46 11.11 -5.38 0.81
CA THR A 46 11.95 -6.54 0.52
C THR A 46 12.50 -7.14 1.80
N GLY A 47 12.68 -8.46 1.87
CA GLY A 47 13.32 -9.12 3.00
C GLY A 47 12.46 -10.17 3.67
N GLY A 48 12.75 -10.42 4.95
CA GLY A 48 12.22 -11.55 5.72
C GLY A 48 12.80 -12.91 5.29
N ILE A 49 12.66 -13.93 6.15
CA ILE A 49 13.10 -15.33 5.91
C ILE A 49 12.53 -15.89 4.60
N ALA A 50 11.31 -15.49 4.24
CA ALA A 50 10.64 -15.94 3.02
C ALA A 50 11.16 -15.25 1.73
N GLY A 51 12.04 -14.24 1.84
CA GLY A 51 12.55 -13.49 0.70
C GLY A 51 11.43 -12.78 -0.06
N ILE A 52 10.54 -12.11 0.68
CA ILE A 52 9.42 -11.37 0.11
C ILE A 52 9.99 -10.19 -0.69
N ARG A 53 9.42 -9.95 -1.87
CA ARG A 53 9.68 -8.77 -2.68
C ARG A 53 8.36 -8.29 -3.22
N GLU A 54 8.00 -7.08 -2.79
CA GLU A 54 6.76 -6.41 -3.14
C GLU A 54 7.03 -4.96 -3.49
N SER A 55 6.26 -4.46 -4.44
CA SER A 55 6.24 -3.06 -4.82
C SER A 55 4.82 -2.60 -5.05
N LEU A 56 4.61 -1.31 -4.80
CA LEU A 56 3.36 -0.62 -5.03
C LEU A 56 3.69 0.69 -5.74
N THR A 57 3.05 0.95 -6.86
CA THR A 57 3.21 2.19 -7.62
C THR A 57 1.87 2.88 -7.75
N VAL A 58 1.75 4.11 -7.24
CA VAL A 58 0.55 4.94 -7.31
C VAL A 58 0.72 5.94 -8.44
N TYR A 59 -0.30 6.09 -9.29
CA TYR A 59 -0.34 7.05 -10.39
C TYR A 59 -1.29 8.20 -10.08
N THR A 60 -1.13 9.32 -10.78
CA THR A 60 -1.99 10.52 -10.62
C THR A 60 -3.47 10.26 -10.86
N SER A 61 -3.82 9.22 -11.63
CA SER A 61 -5.19 8.84 -11.93
C SER A 61 -5.90 8.06 -10.82
N GLY A 62 -5.20 7.72 -9.74
CA GLY A 62 -5.70 6.81 -8.71
C GLY A 62 -5.50 5.34 -9.02
N ARG A 63 -4.96 5.00 -10.20
CA ARG A 63 -4.49 3.64 -10.48
C ARG A 63 -3.33 3.31 -9.55
N VAL A 64 -3.35 2.10 -8.99
CA VAL A 64 -2.27 1.55 -8.19
C VAL A 64 -1.87 0.20 -8.74
N LEU A 65 -0.60 0.05 -9.07
CA LEU A 65 -0.02 -1.20 -9.52
C LEU A 65 0.71 -1.86 -8.34
N VAL A 66 0.21 -2.99 -7.87
CA VAL A 66 0.84 -3.81 -6.85
C VAL A 66 1.50 -5.01 -7.51
N GLN A 67 2.77 -5.22 -7.22
CA GLN A 67 3.54 -6.34 -7.73
C GLN A 67 4.19 -7.08 -6.58
N GLY A 68 4.16 -8.41 -6.62
CA GLY A 68 4.85 -9.22 -5.65
C GLY A 68 5.00 -10.66 -6.10
N ARG A 69 5.95 -11.38 -5.51
CA ARG A 69 6.19 -12.79 -5.85
C ARG A 69 4.96 -13.69 -5.64
N ILE A 70 4.19 -13.43 -4.58
CA ILE A 70 3.03 -14.24 -4.19
C ILE A 70 1.78 -13.84 -4.97
N ILE A 71 1.59 -12.53 -5.19
CA ILE A 71 0.35 -11.94 -5.74
C ILE A 71 0.39 -11.88 -7.27
N GLY A 72 1.59 -11.92 -7.87
CA GLY A 72 1.80 -11.53 -9.24
C GLY A 72 1.70 -10.01 -9.41
N SER A 73 1.09 -9.57 -10.49
CA SER A 73 0.81 -8.15 -10.77
C SER A 73 -0.69 -7.92 -10.71
N LYS A 74 -1.13 -7.00 -9.86
CA LYS A 74 -2.53 -6.61 -9.72
C LYS A 74 -2.68 -5.10 -9.77
N GLU A 75 -3.81 -4.66 -10.29
CA GLU A 75 -4.18 -3.26 -10.32
C GLU A 75 -5.36 -3.00 -9.38
N LEU A 76 -5.27 -1.90 -8.66
CA LEU A 76 -6.34 -1.33 -7.85
C LEU A 76 -6.68 0.06 -8.37
N LEU A 77 -7.92 0.49 -8.14
CA LEU A 77 -8.35 1.86 -8.38
C LEU A 77 -8.71 2.49 -7.04
N LEU A 78 -8.00 3.55 -6.67
CA LEU A 78 -8.25 4.31 -5.46
C LEU A 78 -9.34 5.36 -5.70
N GLY A 79 -10.26 5.46 -4.74
CA GLY A 79 -11.18 6.59 -4.68
C GLY A 79 -10.50 7.88 -4.19
N ASP A 80 -11.19 9.00 -4.37
CA ASP A 80 -10.68 10.34 -4.07
C ASP A 80 -10.18 10.51 -2.63
N ASP A 81 -10.85 9.90 -1.66
CA ASP A 81 -10.48 9.99 -0.24
C ASP A 81 -9.13 9.33 0.04
N ARG A 82 -8.86 8.15 -0.56
CA ARG A 82 -7.57 7.46 -0.44
C ARG A 82 -6.47 8.21 -1.19
N MET A 83 -6.78 8.77 -2.35
CA MET A 83 -5.83 9.63 -3.06
C MET A 83 -5.47 10.88 -2.26
N ARG A 84 -6.45 11.48 -1.57
CA ARG A 84 -6.21 12.60 -0.66
C ARG A 84 -5.32 12.19 0.51
N ALA A 85 -5.54 11.02 1.10
CA ALA A 85 -4.71 10.49 2.19
C ALA A 85 -3.25 10.30 1.75
N ILE A 86 -3.01 9.73 0.56
CA ILE A 86 -1.66 9.60 -0.02
C ILE A 86 -1.03 10.98 -0.24
N GLY A 87 -1.79 11.95 -0.76
CA GLY A 87 -1.29 13.32 -0.94
C GLY A 87 -0.91 14.00 0.37
N LEU A 88 -1.67 13.80 1.44
CA LEU A 88 -1.32 14.30 2.79
C LEU A 88 -0.05 13.63 3.32
N LEU A 89 0.04 12.30 3.18
CA LEU A 89 1.22 11.55 3.57
C LEU A 89 2.49 12.04 2.86
N LEU A 90 2.43 12.24 1.54
CA LEU A 90 3.56 12.76 0.76
C LEU A 90 4.00 14.15 1.22
N LYS A 91 3.05 15.02 1.60
CA LYS A 91 3.36 16.34 2.17
C LYS A 91 4.03 16.24 3.54
N GLU A 92 3.62 15.29 4.37
CA GLU A 92 4.24 15.05 5.68
C GLU A 92 5.63 14.44 5.56
N LEU A 93 5.88 13.64 4.51
CA LEU A 93 7.18 13.06 4.23
C LEU A 93 8.13 14.04 3.54
N ALA A 94 7.63 14.99 2.74
CA ALA A 94 8.44 15.96 1.99
C ALA A 94 9.59 16.62 2.78
N PRO A 95 9.41 17.03 4.06
CA PRO A 95 10.50 17.61 4.86
C PRO A 95 11.67 16.65 5.15
N LEU A 96 11.46 15.34 5.06
CA LEU A 96 12.52 14.34 5.23
C LEU A 96 13.46 14.30 4.01
N GLY A 97 12.97 14.69 2.82
CA GLY A 97 13.73 14.74 1.58
C GLY A 97 14.36 13.38 1.24
N LYS A 98 15.68 13.28 1.47
CA LYS A 98 16.44 12.04 1.32
C LYS A 98 16.85 11.51 2.68
N LEU A 99 16.50 10.27 2.97
CA LEU A 99 16.78 9.62 4.25
C LEU A 99 17.09 8.15 4.03
N GLU A 100 18.15 7.66 4.66
CA GLU A 100 18.51 6.25 4.68
C GLU A 100 18.75 5.81 6.12
N LEU A 101 17.95 4.87 6.59
CA LEU A 101 18.05 4.27 7.93
C LEU A 101 18.39 2.78 7.79
N GLY A 102 19.68 2.49 7.92
CA GLY A 102 20.22 1.13 7.83
C GLY A 102 19.82 0.23 8.98
N ALA A 103 20.17 -1.06 8.84
CA ALA A 103 20.01 -2.06 9.88
C ALA A 103 21.21 -2.09 10.82
N ARG A 104 20.95 -2.17 12.13
CA ARG A 104 21.99 -2.26 13.16
C ARG A 104 22.81 -3.54 13.02
N PRO A 105 24.10 -3.51 13.40
CA PRO A 105 24.95 -4.69 13.36
C PRO A 105 24.32 -5.87 14.10
N GLY A 106 24.29 -7.04 13.45
CA GLY A 106 23.73 -8.27 14.01
C GLY A 106 22.21 -8.41 13.89
N ALA A 107 21.49 -7.43 13.34
CA ALA A 107 20.10 -7.64 12.92
C ALA A 107 20.05 -8.64 11.75
N VAL A 108 19.20 -9.65 11.88
CA VAL A 108 18.96 -10.69 10.88
C VAL A 108 17.47 -10.87 10.71
N ASP A 109 17.01 -11.20 9.50
CA ASP A 109 15.58 -11.41 9.22
C ASP A 109 14.70 -10.16 9.44
N PHE A 110 15.04 -9.07 8.75
CA PHE A 110 14.24 -7.85 8.74
C PHE A 110 13.69 -7.56 7.34
N PHE A 111 12.70 -6.68 7.28
CA PHE A 111 12.28 -6.03 6.04
C PHE A 111 13.02 -4.71 5.85
N SER A 112 13.35 -4.45 4.59
CA SER A 112 13.79 -3.17 4.05
C SER A 112 12.66 -2.56 3.24
N TYR A 113 12.44 -1.28 3.46
CA TYR A 113 11.40 -0.48 2.87
C TYR A 113 12.00 0.67 2.09
N SER A 114 11.32 1.11 1.04
CA SER A 114 11.65 2.37 0.39
C SER A 114 10.42 3.07 -0.16
N ILE A 115 10.50 4.40 -0.19
CA ILE A 115 9.54 5.32 -0.80
C ILE A 115 10.29 6.27 -1.73
N ILE A 116 9.83 6.36 -2.97
CA ILE A 116 10.34 7.30 -3.97
C ILE A 116 9.16 8.13 -4.48
N SER A 117 9.32 9.46 -4.49
CA SER A 117 8.39 10.39 -5.13
C SER A 117 9.18 11.51 -5.78
N GLU A 118 9.31 11.48 -7.11
CA GLU A 118 10.06 12.49 -7.85
C GLU A 118 9.44 13.88 -7.69
N GLU A 119 8.11 13.97 -7.72
CA GLU A 119 7.38 15.23 -7.57
C GLU A 119 7.66 15.92 -6.23
N HIS A 120 7.86 15.13 -5.16
CA HIS A 120 8.13 15.63 -3.81
C HIS A 120 9.63 15.61 -3.47
N GLY A 121 10.51 15.21 -4.39
CA GLY A 121 11.94 15.07 -4.15
C GLY A 121 12.29 14.03 -3.07
N LEU A 122 11.45 13.00 -2.91
CA LEU A 122 11.58 11.99 -1.87
C LEU A 122 12.36 10.77 -2.34
N GLU A 123 13.34 10.39 -1.54
CA GLU A 123 14.09 9.14 -1.65
C GLU A 123 14.39 8.63 -0.25
N LEU A 124 13.46 7.84 0.29
CA LEU A 124 13.46 7.40 1.68
C LEU A 124 13.67 5.88 1.70
N SER A 125 14.62 5.39 2.50
CA SER A 125 14.84 3.97 2.74
C SER A 125 15.01 3.72 4.23
N TRP A 126 14.40 2.65 4.74
CA TRP A 126 14.53 2.26 6.13
C TRP A 126 14.32 0.76 6.30
N VAL A 127 14.62 0.24 7.49
CA VAL A 127 14.34 -1.14 7.87
C VAL A 127 13.34 -1.20 9.02
N ASP A 128 12.91 -2.39 9.40
CA ASP A 128 12.04 -2.58 10.57
C ASP A 128 12.52 -1.77 11.79
N PRO A 129 11.62 -1.14 12.57
CA PRO A 129 12.02 -0.34 13.72
C PRO A 129 12.89 -1.10 14.74
N TRP A 130 12.69 -2.41 14.90
CA TRP A 130 13.51 -3.24 15.78
C TRP A 130 14.91 -3.52 15.22
N ALA A 131 15.07 -3.47 13.89
CA ALA A 131 16.31 -3.72 13.17
C ALA A 131 17.08 -2.44 12.86
N SER A 132 16.44 -1.26 12.95
CA SER A 132 17.06 0.01 12.56
C SER A 132 18.21 0.44 13.49
N GLU A 133 19.20 1.12 12.92
CA GLU A 133 20.29 1.78 13.64
C GLU A 133 19.84 2.96 14.50
N GLY A 134 18.71 3.58 14.13
CA GLY A 134 18.19 4.77 14.79
C GLY A 134 16.66 4.75 14.93
N PRO A 135 16.08 5.78 15.58
CA PRO A 135 14.64 5.91 15.65
C PRO A 135 14.06 6.13 14.25
N VAL A 136 13.13 5.27 13.85
CA VAL A 136 12.36 5.43 12.61
C VAL A 136 11.33 6.54 12.83
N PRO A 137 11.27 7.58 11.99
CA PRO A 137 10.24 8.61 12.07
C PRO A 137 8.84 8.01 12.00
N PHE A 138 7.94 8.47 12.88
CA PHE A 138 6.54 8.02 12.92
C PHE A 138 5.83 8.13 11.56
N GLN A 139 6.19 9.14 10.75
CA GLN A 139 5.62 9.34 9.42
C GLN A 139 5.92 8.16 8.48
N LEU A 140 7.10 7.52 8.61
CA LEU A 140 7.45 6.32 7.84
C LEU A 140 6.67 5.09 8.30
N GLU A 141 6.40 4.96 9.60
CA GLU A 141 5.54 3.90 10.12
C GLU A 141 4.11 4.04 9.61
N ALA A 142 3.57 5.27 9.62
CA ALA A 142 2.26 5.57 9.07
C ALA A 142 2.20 5.29 7.56
N ALA A 143 3.26 5.65 6.82
CA ALA A 143 3.39 5.33 5.40
C ALA A 143 3.37 3.81 5.17
N ASN A 144 4.18 3.07 5.93
CA ASN A 144 4.25 1.61 5.84
C ASN A 144 2.89 0.95 6.09
N ALA A 145 2.16 1.42 7.11
CA ALA A 145 0.83 0.91 7.44
C ALA A 145 -0.16 1.12 6.28
N LEU A 146 -0.20 2.33 5.71
CA LEU A 146 -1.06 2.62 4.57
C LEU A 146 -0.70 1.77 3.34
N MET A 147 0.59 1.65 3.01
CA MET A 147 1.01 0.84 1.86
C MET A 147 0.72 -0.64 2.07
N SER A 148 0.87 -1.14 3.30
CA SER A 148 0.56 -2.53 3.65
C SER A 148 -0.93 -2.82 3.53
N GLU A 149 -1.80 -1.87 3.92
CA GLU A 149 -3.25 -1.97 3.70
C GLU A 149 -3.59 -2.12 2.21
N LEU A 150 -3.00 -1.28 1.35
CA LEU A 150 -3.25 -1.34 -0.10
C LEU A 150 -2.74 -2.65 -0.71
N ILE A 151 -1.59 -3.16 -0.26
CA ILE A 151 -1.09 -4.47 -0.69
C ILE A 151 -2.03 -5.60 -0.24
N SER A 152 -2.50 -5.56 0.99
CA SER A 152 -3.47 -6.52 1.55
C SER A 152 -4.77 -6.52 0.73
N GLU A 153 -5.31 -5.34 0.43
CA GLU A 153 -6.49 -5.19 -0.41
C GLU A 153 -6.27 -5.77 -1.82
N ALA A 154 -5.11 -5.52 -2.44
CA ALA A 154 -4.77 -6.10 -3.74
C ALA A 154 -4.78 -7.63 -3.70
N ARG A 155 -4.37 -8.23 -2.58
CA ARG A 155 -4.43 -9.69 -2.41
C ARG A 155 -5.85 -10.23 -2.31
N GLY A 156 -6.83 -9.38 -2.02
CA GLY A 156 -8.17 -9.81 -1.62
C GLY A 156 -8.18 -10.38 -0.20
N GLU A 157 -7.20 -10.00 0.63
CA GLU A 157 -7.24 -10.28 2.06
C GLU A 157 -8.33 -9.37 2.66
N GLU A 158 -9.53 -9.92 2.82
CA GLU A 158 -10.60 -9.25 3.55
C GLU A 158 -10.30 -9.31 5.05
N PHE A 159 -10.22 -8.13 5.68
CA PHE A 159 -10.28 -8.06 7.14
C PHE A 159 -11.72 -8.37 7.57
N LYS A 160 -11.98 -9.61 7.98
CA LYS A 160 -13.25 -9.96 8.60
C LYS A 160 -13.28 -9.37 10.01
N LEU A 161 -13.92 -8.22 10.12
CA LEU A 161 -14.31 -7.63 11.39
C LEU A 161 -15.57 -8.34 11.87
N ARG A 162 -15.44 -9.22 12.86
CA ARG A 162 -16.56 -9.78 13.59
C ARG A 162 -16.86 -8.89 14.78
N VAL A 163 -18.03 -8.28 14.78
CA VAL A 163 -18.56 -7.57 15.94
C VAL A 163 -19.56 -8.49 16.61
N SER A 164 -19.27 -8.91 17.84
CA SER A 164 -20.22 -9.66 18.67
C SER A 164 -20.55 -8.84 19.92
N GLY A 165 -21.82 -8.83 20.30
CA GLY A 165 -22.30 -8.12 21.48
C GLY A 165 -23.21 -9.01 22.32
N SER A 166 -22.92 -9.12 23.62
CA SER A 166 -23.81 -9.73 24.61
C SER A 166 -23.78 -8.90 25.89
N ASP A 167 -24.95 -8.60 26.45
CA ASP A 167 -25.16 -7.99 27.78
C ASP A 167 -24.07 -7.02 28.24
N GLY A 168 -24.00 -5.85 27.60
CA GLY A 168 -23.12 -4.77 28.07
C GLY A 168 -21.72 -4.75 27.46
N GLU A 169 -21.29 -5.81 26.79
CA GLU A 169 -19.95 -5.94 26.22
C GLU A 169 -20.02 -6.00 24.68
N VAL A 170 -19.25 -5.14 24.02
CA VAL A 170 -19.04 -5.16 22.57
C VAL A 170 -17.62 -5.68 22.32
N SER A 171 -17.52 -6.86 21.73
CA SER A 171 -16.25 -7.46 21.32
C SER A 171 -16.07 -7.28 19.82
N ILE A 172 -14.92 -6.74 19.44
CA ILE A 172 -14.53 -6.59 18.04
C ILE A 172 -13.34 -7.49 17.80
N GLN A 173 -13.56 -8.54 17.02
CA GLN A 173 -12.54 -9.46 16.54
C GLN A 173 -12.14 -9.06 15.13
N ALA A 174 -10.88 -8.68 14.96
CA ALA A 174 -10.26 -8.60 13.64
C ALA A 174 -9.48 -9.90 13.40
N GLU A 175 -9.96 -10.74 12.49
CA GLU A 175 -9.21 -11.90 12.02
C GLU A 175 -8.63 -11.57 10.64
N PRO A 176 -7.31 -11.32 10.53
CA PRO A 176 -6.69 -11.19 9.24
C PRO A 176 -6.57 -12.58 8.59
N GLU A 177 -7.40 -12.86 7.58
CA GLU A 177 -7.19 -14.03 6.72
C GLU A 177 -6.05 -13.70 5.73
N GLY A 178 -4.89 -14.34 5.90
CA GLY A 178 -3.80 -14.30 4.91
C GLY A 178 -2.67 -13.30 5.16
N LEU A 179 -2.75 -12.42 6.17
CA LEU A 179 -1.64 -11.50 6.44
C LEU A 179 -0.36 -12.25 6.83
N ILE A 180 0.68 -12.01 6.05
CA ILE A 180 2.07 -12.30 6.43
C ILE A 180 2.61 -11.02 7.07
N MET A 181 2.52 -10.97 8.40
CA MET A 181 3.15 -9.94 9.24
C MET A 181 4.51 -10.43 9.73
N GLY A 182 5.47 -9.52 9.87
CA GLY A 182 6.70 -9.79 10.62
C GLY A 182 6.37 -10.14 12.08
N THR A 183 7.22 -10.92 12.72
CA THR A 183 7.01 -11.50 14.07
C THR A 183 6.80 -10.48 15.20
N ARG A 184 6.91 -9.18 14.91
CA ARG A 184 6.71 -8.04 15.82
C ARG A 184 6.06 -6.82 15.16
N ASP A 185 5.45 -6.97 13.99
CA ASP A 185 4.73 -5.87 13.37
C ASP A 185 3.54 -5.48 14.26
N ARG A 186 3.42 -4.16 14.47
CA ARG A 186 2.32 -3.55 15.20
C ARG A 186 1.39 -2.91 14.20
N MET A 187 0.17 -3.39 14.10
CA MET A 187 -0.86 -2.79 13.26
C MET A 187 -1.71 -1.85 14.10
N ARG A 188 -1.80 -0.57 13.72
CA ARG A 188 -2.76 0.35 14.32
C ARG A 188 -4.09 0.15 13.61
N VAL A 189 -5.10 -0.34 14.32
CA VAL A 189 -6.46 -0.48 13.78
C VAL A 189 -7.29 0.64 14.37
N ASN A 190 -7.73 1.56 13.52
CA ASN A 190 -8.69 2.60 13.89
C ASN A 190 -10.09 2.05 13.68
N ILE A 191 -10.82 1.84 14.78
CA ILE A 191 -12.19 1.33 14.70
C ILE A 191 -13.12 2.53 14.96
N THR A 192 -13.92 2.88 13.95
CA THR A 192 -14.98 3.88 14.07
C THR A 192 -16.32 3.16 14.10
N ILE A 193 -17.03 3.25 15.21
CA ILE A 193 -18.37 2.67 15.33
C ILE A 193 -19.39 3.80 15.19
N GLU A 194 -20.21 3.76 14.14
CA GLU A 194 -21.27 4.74 13.89
C GLU A 194 -22.67 4.13 14.13
N GLY A 195 -23.57 4.91 14.72
CA GLY A 195 -24.99 4.58 14.75
C GLY A 195 -25.46 3.65 15.89
N VAL A 196 -24.66 3.42 16.92
CA VAL A 196 -25.10 2.63 18.08
C VAL A 196 -25.88 3.52 19.03
N ASP A 197 -27.18 3.24 19.21
CA ASP A 197 -28.00 3.85 20.24
C ASP A 197 -27.67 3.20 21.59
N LEU A 198 -26.52 3.61 22.16
CA LEU A 198 -26.00 3.07 23.41
C LEU A 198 -26.84 3.58 24.59
N LYS A 199 -27.89 2.84 24.97
CA LYS A 199 -28.40 2.84 26.36
C LYS A 199 -27.48 2.03 27.29
N LEU A 200 -26.18 2.14 27.10
CA LEU A 200 -25.18 1.24 27.66
C LEU A 200 -24.23 2.04 28.56
N ASN A 201 -24.28 1.70 29.86
CA ASN A 201 -23.24 2.00 30.85
C ASN A 201 -21.96 1.18 30.51
N ALA A 202 -21.42 1.34 29.31
CA ALA A 202 -20.27 0.58 28.85
C ALA A 202 -18.99 1.30 29.27
N SER A 203 -18.42 0.86 30.40
CA SER A 203 -17.12 1.32 30.90
C SER A 203 -15.93 0.55 30.31
N LEU A 204 -16.16 -0.31 29.32
CA LEU A 204 -15.13 -1.19 28.77
C LEU A 204 -15.41 -1.56 27.30
N LEU A 205 -14.60 -1.01 26.39
CA LEU A 205 -14.39 -1.60 25.07
C LEU A 205 -13.28 -2.66 25.20
N ARG A 206 -13.47 -3.86 24.63
CA ARG A 206 -12.43 -4.91 24.64
C ARG A 206 -12.23 -5.44 23.24
N VAL A 207 -11.01 -5.24 22.72
CA VAL A 207 -10.57 -5.79 21.43
C VAL A 207 -9.74 -7.04 21.73
N SER A 208 -10.12 -8.19 21.15
CA SER A 208 -9.41 -9.45 21.37
C SER A 208 -9.41 -10.29 20.09
N GLY A 209 -8.39 -11.12 19.87
CA GLY A 209 -8.34 -12.04 18.73
C GLY A 209 -7.31 -13.16 18.98
N ASN A 210 -7.43 -14.27 18.24
CA ASN A 210 -6.58 -15.47 18.42
C ASN A 210 -5.07 -15.22 18.24
N CYS A 211 -4.66 -14.08 17.65
CA CYS A 211 -3.27 -13.67 17.46
C CYS A 211 -3.03 -12.18 17.81
N VAL A 212 -3.92 -11.55 18.57
CA VAL A 212 -3.95 -10.09 18.73
C VAL A 212 -4.11 -9.74 20.21
N SER A 213 -3.07 -9.15 20.81
CA SER A 213 -3.26 -8.27 21.96
C SER A 213 -3.48 -6.86 21.43
N ALA A 214 -4.57 -6.23 21.87
CA ALA A 214 -4.91 -4.86 21.54
C ALA A 214 -4.88 -4.02 22.82
N GLU A 215 -4.00 -3.02 22.86
CA GLU A 215 -4.02 -2.01 23.91
C GLU A 215 -4.81 -0.81 23.40
N ILE A 216 -5.84 -0.40 24.15
CA ILE A 216 -6.65 0.78 23.82
C ILE A 216 -5.85 2.00 24.27
N LEU A 217 -5.42 2.80 23.29
CA LEU A 217 -4.55 3.95 23.54
C LEU A 217 -5.34 5.22 23.86
N ASN A 218 -6.56 5.32 23.32
CA ASN A 218 -7.45 6.44 23.56
C ASN A 218 -8.89 6.04 23.24
N GLU A 219 -9.80 6.53 24.05
CA GLU A 219 -11.25 6.41 23.85
C GLU A 219 -11.82 7.83 23.82
N GLU A 220 -12.38 8.23 22.68
CA GLU A 220 -13.10 9.50 22.55
C GLU A 220 -14.58 9.19 22.37
N VAL A 221 -15.36 9.50 23.40
CA VAL A 221 -16.81 9.36 23.40
C VAL A 221 -17.41 10.72 23.10
N SER A 222 -17.96 10.89 21.89
CA SER A 222 -18.63 12.13 21.48
C SER A 222 -19.99 11.81 20.85
N GLY A 223 -21.05 12.05 21.62
CA GLY A 223 -22.42 11.76 21.20
C GLY A 223 -22.67 10.27 20.93
N ARG A 224 -23.09 9.92 19.70
CA ARG A 224 -23.32 8.54 19.23
C ARG A 224 -22.10 7.89 18.57
N ARG A 225 -20.91 8.46 18.76
CA ARG A 225 -19.66 7.95 18.18
C ARG A 225 -18.69 7.59 19.29
N ILE A 226 -18.11 6.40 19.17
CA ILE A 226 -16.94 5.96 19.92
C ILE A 226 -15.82 5.77 18.91
N ALA A 227 -14.73 6.53 19.10
CA ALA A 227 -13.48 6.30 18.40
C ALA A 227 -12.51 5.62 19.36
N ALA A 228 -11.99 4.46 18.96
CA ALA A 228 -10.97 3.75 19.71
C ALA A 228 -9.78 3.42 18.81
N THR A 229 -8.58 3.72 19.33
CA THR A 229 -7.33 3.32 18.69
C THR A 229 -6.77 2.11 19.42
N ALA A 230 -6.71 0.98 18.73
CA ALA A 230 -6.12 -0.25 19.25
C ALA A 230 -4.74 -0.49 18.61
N LEU A 231 -3.76 -0.83 19.46
CA LEU A 231 -2.43 -1.25 19.03
C LEU A 231 -2.40 -2.77 18.97
N VAL A 232 -2.50 -3.34 17.77
CA VAL A 232 -2.53 -4.79 17.55
C VAL A 232 -1.11 -5.31 17.40
N SER A 233 -0.65 -6.14 18.34
CA SER A 233 0.64 -6.83 18.25
C SER A 233 0.41 -8.29 17.85
N SER A 234 1.02 -8.72 16.74
CA SER A 234 1.02 -10.14 16.38
C SER A 234 2.11 -10.88 17.16
N THR A 235 1.72 -11.69 18.16
CA THR A 235 2.61 -12.73 18.72
C THR A 235 2.06 -14.10 18.30
N CYS A 236 2.29 -14.48 17.04
CA CYS A 236 1.95 -15.83 16.58
C CYS A 236 3.19 -16.48 15.94
N VAL A 237 3.82 -17.38 16.71
CA VAL A 237 4.66 -18.45 16.18
C VAL A 237 3.68 -19.56 15.78
N ARG A 238 3.45 -19.75 14.48
CA ARG A 238 2.86 -21.01 14.01
C ARG A 238 3.94 -22.07 14.17
N GLY A 239 3.80 -22.92 15.19
CA GLY A 239 4.56 -24.16 15.27
C GLY A 239 4.18 -25.04 14.08
N SER A 240 5.17 -25.36 13.25
CA SER A 240 5.21 -26.62 12.52
C SER A 240 6.01 -27.62 13.33
#